data_AF-A0A8J2WTM5-F1
#
_entry.id   AF-A0A8J2WTM5-F1
#
_cell.length_a   1.000
_cell.length_b   1.000
_cell.length_c   1.000
_cell.angle_alpha   90.00
_cell.angle_beta   90.00
_cell.angle_gamma   90.00
#
_symmetry.space_group_name_H-M   'P 1'
#
loop_
_entity.id
_entity.type
_entity.pdbx_description
1 polymer ?
#
loop_
_entity_poly.entity_id
_entity_poly.type
_entity_poly.pdbx_seq_one_letter_code
_entity_poly.pdbx_strand_id
1 'polypeptide(L)'
;MTHLDTSGQKRHHQHGTHPFASLTALASAVCEMKLPYVLLLRRNVLRREISNEAAKMRGSASHAATAAAAADLRRFRPSIRIHGLVERIANEYDQNERLASLFRNRCGDARLHWYEEVVDRPEVWATIMYQLGLWPAPDASRLRTMTLKNTTHVVHGALPVRSLISNYDKVARALRPTKFKWMLE
;
A
#
# COMPACT_ATOMS: atom_id res chain seq x y z
N MET A 1 -17.82 41.69 -16.70
CA MET A 1 -18.43 41.51 -18.04
C MET A 1 -18.28 40.06 -18.41
N THR A 2 -19.41 39.36 -18.50
CA THR A 2 -19.50 37.91 -18.68
C THR A 2 -19.96 37.66 -20.11
N HIS A 3 -19.16 37.00 -20.93
CA HIS A 3 -19.59 36.58 -22.27
C HIS A 3 -20.35 35.24 -22.14
N LEU A 4 -21.63 35.27 -22.52
CA LEU A 4 -22.48 34.10 -22.72
C LEU A 4 -22.42 33.72 -24.20
N ASP A 5 -22.18 32.44 -24.48
CA ASP A 5 -22.34 31.86 -25.83
C ASP A 5 -23.74 31.22 -25.97
N THR A 6 -24.30 31.28 -27.16
CA THR A 6 -25.71 31.18 -27.56
C THR A 6 -26.32 29.77 -27.53
N SER A 7 -25.72 28.82 -26.81
CA SER A 7 -26.20 27.43 -26.78
C SER A 7 -26.83 26.98 -25.46
N GLY A 8 -26.90 27.82 -24.42
CA GLY A 8 -27.63 27.49 -23.17
C GLY A 8 -27.16 26.22 -22.44
N GLN A 9 -26.05 25.60 -22.87
CA GLN A 9 -25.49 24.42 -22.25
C GLN A 9 -24.35 24.83 -21.32
N LYS A 10 -24.56 24.63 -20.01
CA LYS A 10 -23.46 24.50 -19.05
C LYS A 10 -22.61 23.31 -19.50
N ARG A 11 -21.52 23.57 -20.25
CA ARG A 11 -20.45 22.60 -20.39
C ARG A 11 -19.81 22.46 -19.02
N HIS A 12 -20.24 21.45 -18.28
CA HIS A 12 -19.35 20.84 -17.31
C HIS A 12 -18.17 20.33 -18.12
N HIS A 13 -17.10 21.12 -18.22
CA HIS A 13 -15.78 20.58 -18.46
C HIS A 13 -15.45 19.71 -17.24
N GLN A 14 -15.96 18.48 -17.25
CA GLN A 14 -15.25 17.38 -16.61
C GLN A 14 -13.95 17.29 -17.38
N HIS A 15 -12.92 18.01 -16.93
CA HIS A 15 -11.56 17.59 -17.20
C HIS A 15 -11.47 16.18 -16.63
N GLY A 16 -11.67 15.20 -17.51
CA GLY A 16 -11.27 13.83 -17.29
C GLY A 16 -9.75 13.80 -17.23
N THR A 17 -9.18 14.36 -16.16
CA THR A 17 -7.83 14.02 -15.74
C THR A 17 -7.91 12.55 -15.38
N HIS A 18 -7.57 11.71 -16.35
CA HIS A 18 -7.35 10.30 -16.12
C HIS A 18 -6.38 10.24 -14.92
N PRO A 19 -6.75 9.63 -13.78
CA PRO A 19 -5.97 9.73 -12.53
C PRO A 19 -4.54 9.17 -12.69
N PHE A 20 -4.27 8.51 -13.82
CA PHE A 20 -2.98 7.96 -14.19
C PHE A 20 -2.16 8.82 -15.16
N ALA A 21 -2.69 9.91 -15.71
CA ALA A 21 -1.93 10.82 -16.58
C ALA A 21 -0.82 11.54 -15.78
N SER A 22 -1.17 12.03 -14.58
CA SER A 22 -0.20 12.56 -13.62
C SER A 22 0.80 11.51 -13.13
N LEU A 23 0.35 10.26 -12.96
CA LEU A 23 1.23 9.15 -12.56
C LEU A 23 2.20 8.73 -13.68
N THR A 24 1.80 8.84 -14.95
CA THR A 24 2.69 8.59 -16.09
C THR A 24 3.81 9.62 -16.14
N ALA A 25 3.47 10.90 -15.97
CA ALA A 25 4.47 11.96 -15.90
C ALA A 25 5.43 11.76 -14.71
N LEU A 26 4.90 11.36 -13.54
CA LEU A 26 5.73 11.04 -12.37
C LEU A 26 6.66 9.84 -12.62
N ALA A 27 6.13 8.74 -13.16
CA ALA A 27 6.92 7.55 -13.47
C ALA A 27 8.05 7.87 -14.46
N SER A 28 7.73 8.61 -15.54
CA SER A 28 8.75 9.08 -16.48
C SER A 28 9.78 9.99 -15.80
N ALA A 29 9.36 10.99 -15.04
CA ALA A 29 10.27 11.94 -14.40
C ALA A 29 11.23 11.25 -13.41
N VAL A 30 10.72 10.34 -12.58
CA VAL A 30 11.54 9.60 -11.61
C VAL A 30 12.58 8.73 -12.32
N CYS A 31 12.22 8.14 -13.46
CA CYS A 31 13.09 7.20 -14.17
C CYS A 31 14.07 7.90 -15.12
N GLU A 32 13.68 9.02 -15.72
CA GLU A 32 14.54 9.86 -16.58
C GLU A 32 15.57 10.65 -15.74
N MET A 33 15.17 11.18 -14.58
CA MET A 33 16.08 11.94 -13.70
C MET A 33 17.08 11.06 -12.95
N LYS A 34 17.04 9.73 -13.14
CA LYS A 34 17.91 8.73 -12.49
C LYS A 34 17.98 8.88 -10.95
N LEU A 35 16.93 9.41 -10.33
CA LEU A 35 16.89 9.55 -8.88
C LEU A 35 16.94 8.15 -8.22
N PRO A 36 17.59 8.01 -7.06
CA PRO A 36 17.41 6.82 -6.23
C PRO A 36 15.94 6.75 -5.78
N TYR A 37 15.24 5.68 -6.16
CA TYR A 37 13.84 5.47 -5.79
C TYR A 37 13.55 3.99 -5.64
N VAL A 38 12.53 3.68 -4.83
CA VAL A 38 11.85 2.40 -4.80
C VAL A 38 10.34 2.64 -4.83
N LEU A 39 9.62 1.81 -5.56
CA LEU A 39 8.16 1.79 -5.53
C LEU A 39 7.71 0.66 -4.62
N LEU A 40 7.15 1.01 -3.46
CA LEU A 40 6.62 0.05 -2.49
C LEU A 40 5.10 0.04 -2.55
N LEU A 41 4.51 -1.06 -3.02
CA LEU A 41 3.06 -1.23 -3.11
C LEU A 41 2.59 -2.35 -2.19
N ARG A 42 1.33 -2.33 -1.77
CA ARG A 42 0.75 -3.39 -0.94
C ARG A 42 -0.26 -4.19 -1.76
N ARG A 43 0.01 -5.47 -1.99
CA ARG A 43 -0.89 -6.28 -2.84
C ARG A 43 -2.15 -6.67 -2.07
N ASN A 44 -2.03 -6.96 -0.78
CA ASN A 44 -3.15 -7.29 0.08
C ASN A 44 -3.83 -6.01 0.59
N VAL A 45 -4.77 -5.52 -0.22
CA VAL A 45 -5.57 -4.31 0.08
C VAL A 45 -6.36 -4.46 1.38
N LEU A 46 -6.87 -5.66 1.70
CA LEU A 46 -7.58 -5.88 2.96
C LEU A 46 -6.70 -5.56 4.17
N ARG A 47 -5.43 -5.98 4.17
CA ARG A 47 -4.51 -5.68 5.27
C ARG A 47 -4.18 -4.19 5.36
N ARG A 48 -4.25 -3.43 4.25
CA ARG A 48 -4.17 -1.97 4.25
C ARG A 48 -5.38 -1.35 4.93
N GLU A 49 -6.59 -1.76 4.55
CA GLU A 49 -7.85 -1.30 5.15
C GLU A 49 -7.86 -1.55 6.67
N ILE A 50 -7.41 -2.72 7.11
CA ILE A 50 -7.22 -3.05 8.54
C ILE A 50 -6.29 -2.06 9.22
N SER A 51 -5.14 -1.78 8.60
CA SER A 51 -4.15 -0.85 9.15
C SER A 51 -4.72 0.58 9.24
N ASN A 52 -5.48 1.01 8.23
CA ASN A 52 -6.12 2.33 8.19
C ASN A 52 -7.18 2.48 9.28
N GLU A 53 -8.05 1.48 9.47
CA GLU A 53 -9.08 1.50 10.52
C GLU A 53 -8.45 1.47 11.91
N ALA A 54 -7.41 0.66 12.13
CA ALA A 54 -6.65 0.66 13.38
C ALA A 54 -6.02 2.03 13.68
N ALA A 55 -5.45 2.71 12.68
CA ALA A 55 -4.86 4.04 12.83
C ALA A 55 -5.91 5.12 13.18
N LYS A 56 -7.08 5.12 12.50
CA LYS A 56 -8.18 6.06 12.80
C LYS A 56 -8.63 5.98 14.25
N MET A 57 -8.69 4.78 14.83
CA MET A 57 -9.10 4.59 16.23
C MET A 57 -8.12 5.18 17.25
N ARG A 58 -6.83 5.34 16.91
CA ARG A 58 -5.79 5.82 17.84
C ARG A 58 -5.43 7.29 17.67
N GLY A 59 -5.91 7.96 16.62
CA GLY A 59 -5.45 9.29 16.25
C GLY A 59 -3.93 9.36 15.98
N SER A 60 -3.29 8.21 15.72
CA SER A 60 -1.85 8.07 15.55
C SER A 60 -1.48 7.80 14.10
N ALA A 61 -0.22 8.09 13.74
CA ALA A 61 0.34 7.67 12.46
C ALA A 61 0.19 6.16 12.25
N SER A 62 0.09 5.73 10.99
CA SER A 62 -0.12 4.34 10.52
C SER A 62 0.99 3.35 10.89
N HIS A 63 1.99 3.77 11.67
CA HIS A 63 3.15 2.98 12.06
C HIS A 63 3.42 3.15 13.56
N ALA A 64 3.58 2.02 14.26
CA ALA A 64 4.08 2.04 15.63
C ALA A 64 5.49 2.62 15.66
N ALA A 65 5.78 3.54 16.59
CA ALA A 65 7.14 4.04 16.80
C ALA A 65 7.96 3.14 17.74
N THR A 66 7.29 2.28 18.54
CA THR A 66 7.93 1.36 19.50
C THR A 66 7.34 -0.04 19.43
N ALA A 67 8.10 -1.06 19.85
CA ALA A 67 7.62 -2.43 19.94
C ALA A 67 6.39 -2.56 20.87
N ALA A 68 6.33 -1.77 21.94
CA ALA A 68 5.17 -1.67 22.82
C ALA A 68 3.93 -1.12 22.09
N ALA A 69 4.08 -0.04 21.31
CA ALA A 69 3.00 0.49 20.48
C ALA A 69 2.54 -0.52 19.41
N ALA A 70 3.46 -1.31 18.85
CA ALA A 70 3.12 -2.39 17.94
C ALA A 70 2.32 -3.51 18.64
N ALA A 71 2.74 -3.92 19.84
CA ALA A 71 2.04 -4.90 20.65
C ALA A 71 0.63 -4.42 21.05
N ASP A 72 0.50 -3.14 21.39
CA ASP A 72 -0.79 -2.50 21.67
C ASP A 72 -1.69 -2.48 20.43
N LEU A 73 -1.18 -2.02 19.28
CA LEU A 73 -1.95 -1.99 18.03
C LEU A 73 -2.46 -3.38 17.61
N ARG A 74 -1.70 -4.45 17.89
CA ARG A 74 -2.13 -5.84 17.64
C ARG A 74 -3.34 -6.27 18.48
N ARG A 75 -3.57 -5.65 19.64
CA ARG A 75 -4.74 -5.96 20.49
C ARG A 75 -6.02 -5.34 19.92
N PHE A 76 -5.90 -4.28 19.13
CA PHE A 76 -7.05 -3.66 18.49
C PHE A 76 -7.46 -4.47 17.26
N ARG A 77 -8.72 -4.90 17.28
CA ARG A 77 -9.35 -5.68 16.22
C ARG A 77 -10.43 -4.83 15.56
N PRO A 78 -10.08 -3.88 14.67
CA PRO A 78 -11.06 -3.03 14.03
C PRO A 78 -12.14 -3.84 13.32
N SER A 79 -13.33 -3.26 13.22
CA SER A 79 -14.43 -3.81 12.42
C SER A 79 -14.35 -3.21 11.02
N ILE A 80 -14.23 -4.05 10.00
CA ILE A 80 -14.14 -3.60 8.61
C ILE A 80 -15.54 -3.34 8.05
N ARG A 81 -15.72 -2.20 7.37
CA ARG A 81 -16.97 -1.87 6.69
C ARG A 81 -17.24 -2.85 5.53
N ILE A 82 -18.29 -3.66 5.66
CA ILE A 82 -18.67 -4.69 4.67
C ILE A 82 -19.32 -4.08 3.43
N HIS A 83 -20.16 -3.06 3.59
CA HIS A 83 -20.83 -2.41 2.48
C HIS A 83 -19.79 -1.83 1.49
N GLY A 84 -19.86 -2.24 0.23
CA GLY A 84 -18.91 -1.83 -0.82
C GLY A 84 -17.49 -2.39 -0.66
N LEU A 85 -17.24 -3.35 0.25
CA LEU A 85 -15.89 -3.86 0.51
C LEU A 85 -15.22 -4.45 -0.73
N VAL A 86 -15.94 -5.30 -1.46
CA VAL A 86 -15.41 -5.98 -2.65
C VAL A 86 -15.04 -4.97 -3.73
N GLU A 87 -15.89 -3.97 -3.95
CA GLU A 87 -15.65 -2.92 -4.94
C GLU A 87 -14.44 -2.05 -4.56
N ARG A 88 -14.32 -1.64 -3.29
CA ARG A 88 -13.14 -0.90 -2.82
C ARG A 88 -11.85 -1.70 -3.01
N ILE A 89 -11.85 -2.98 -2.61
CA ILE A 89 -10.70 -3.88 -2.81
C ILE A 89 -10.37 -4.01 -4.29
N ALA A 90 -11.38 -4.19 -5.16
CA ALA A 90 -11.16 -4.30 -6.60
C ALA A 90 -10.55 -3.03 -7.19
N ASN A 91 -11.10 -1.87 -6.85
CA ASN A 91 -10.62 -0.59 -7.35
C ASN A 91 -9.18 -0.32 -6.92
N GLU A 92 -8.85 -0.52 -5.64
CA GLU A 92 -7.47 -0.33 -5.16
C GLU A 92 -6.50 -1.37 -5.72
N TYR A 93 -6.92 -2.64 -5.84
CA TYR A 93 -6.09 -3.68 -6.43
C TYR A 93 -5.75 -3.36 -7.89
N ASP A 94 -6.75 -2.98 -8.69
CA ASP A 94 -6.56 -2.64 -10.08
C ASP A 94 -5.73 -1.36 -10.24
N GLN A 95 -5.85 -0.38 -9.33
CA GLN A 95 -4.98 0.80 -9.29
C GLN A 95 -3.52 0.42 -9.00
N ASN A 96 -3.27 -0.46 -8.03
CA ASN A 96 -1.93 -0.91 -7.69
C ASN A 96 -1.29 -1.71 -8.84
N GLU A 97 -2.04 -2.60 -9.48
CA GLU A 97 -1.54 -3.36 -10.64
C GLU A 97 -1.27 -2.46 -11.86
N ARG A 98 -2.12 -1.46 -12.11
CA ARG A 98 -1.87 -0.46 -13.17
C ARG A 98 -0.63 0.37 -12.88
N LEU A 99 -0.43 0.79 -11.64
CA LEU A 99 0.74 1.55 -11.23
C LEU A 99 2.02 0.70 -11.33
N ALA A 100 1.96 -0.56 -10.87
CA ALA A 100 3.05 -1.52 -11.03
C ALA A 100 3.40 -1.70 -12.51
N SER A 101 2.41 -1.96 -13.37
CA SER A 101 2.61 -2.12 -14.81
C SER A 101 3.24 -0.87 -15.45
N LEU A 102 2.76 0.32 -15.09
CA LEU A 102 3.32 1.58 -15.58
C LEU A 102 4.81 1.73 -15.24
N PHE A 103 5.19 1.46 -13.99
CA PHE A 103 6.59 1.54 -13.56
C PHE A 103 7.45 0.43 -14.18
N ARG A 104 6.94 -0.79 -14.31
CA ARG A 104 7.65 -1.87 -15.02
C ARG A 104 7.98 -1.48 -16.45
N ASN A 105 6.99 -0.96 -17.17
CA ASN A 105 7.14 -0.59 -18.58
C ASN A 105 8.09 0.60 -18.77
N ARG A 106 8.13 1.53 -17.81
CA ARG A 106 8.95 2.75 -17.91
C ARG A 106 10.35 2.59 -17.34
N CYS A 107 10.52 1.72 -16.34
CA CYS A 107 11.70 1.73 -15.49
C CYS A 107 12.27 0.33 -15.18
N GLY A 108 11.61 -0.73 -15.67
CA GLY A 108 11.95 -2.12 -15.34
C GLY A 108 11.45 -2.57 -13.96
N ASP A 109 11.58 -3.86 -13.69
CA ASP A 109 11.08 -4.50 -12.46
C ASP A 109 11.95 -4.25 -11.23
N ALA A 110 13.23 -3.92 -11.41
CA ALA A 110 14.23 -4.01 -10.33
C ALA A 110 13.92 -3.16 -9.10
N ARG A 111 13.13 -2.08 -9.23
CA ARG A 111 12.85 -1.11 -8.17
C ARG A 111 11.41 -1.16 -7.65
N LEU A 112 10.60 -2.10 -8.13
CA LEU A 112 9.26 -2.37 -7.62
C LEU A 112 9.32 -3.45 -6.55
N HIS A 113 8.79 -3.16 -5.37
CA HIS A 113 8.74 -4.10 -4.25
C HIS A 113 7.33 -4.18 -3.68
N TRP A 114 6.92 -5.37 -3.27
CA TRP A 114 5.67 -5.56 -2.54
C TRP A 114 5.93 -5.49 -1.03
N TYR A 115 5.11 -4.73 -0.33
CA TYR A 115 5.22 -4.53 1.12
C TYR A 115 5.27 -5.85 1.88
N GLU A 116 4.47 -6.83 1.47
CA GLU A 116 4.43 -8.16 2.05
C GLU A 116 5.77 -8.90 1.94
N GLU A 117 6.49 -8.72 0.82
CA GLU A 117 7.82 -9.30 0.65
C GLU A 117 8.85 -8.57 1.50
N VAL A 118 8.70 -7.26 1.66
CA VAL A 118 9.67 -6.41 2.35
C VAL A 118 9.66 -6.59 3.86
N VAL A 119 8.47 -6.71 4.48
CA VAL A 119 8.35 -6.75 5.94
C VAL A 119 8.99 -7.99 6.56
N ASP A 120 8.90 -9.12 5.87
CA ASP A 120 9.32 -10.42 6.41
C ASP A 120 10.68 -10.89 5.86
N ARG A 121 11.31 -10.12 4.97
CA ARG A 121 12.55 -10.51 4.27
C ARG A 121 13.65 -9.46 4.41
N PRO A 122 14.54 -9.59 5.40
CA PRO A 122 15.66 -8.67 5.61
C PRO A 122 16.53 -8.46 4.36
N GLU A 123 16.68 -9.48 3.51
CA GLU A 123 17.43 -9.38 2.25
C GLU A 123 16.81 -8.41 1.24
N VAL A 124 15.48 -8.30 1.21
CA VAL A 124 14.77 -7.37 0.32
C VAL A 124 14.95 -5.95 0.84
N TRP A 125 14.86 -5.74 2.15
CA TRP A 125 15.10 -4.44 2.77
C TRP A 125 16.56 -3.97 2.57
N ALA A 126 17.54 -4.87 2.68
CA ALA A 126 18.94 -4.55 2.38
C ALA A 126 19.13 -4.12 0.91
N THR A 127 18.45 -4.79 -0.01
CA THR A 127 18.44 -4.44 -1.43
C THR A 127 17.84 -3.05 -1.65
N ILE A 128 16.73 -2.73 -0.99
CA ILE A 128 16.10 -1.41 -1.03
C ILE A 128 17.07 -0.31 -0.54
N MET A 129 17.78 -0.53 0.57
CA MET A 129 18.73 0.45 1.11
C MET A 129 19.87 0.74 0.13
N TYR A 130 20.37 -0.28 -0.55
CA TYR A 130 21.36 -0.14 -1.61
C TYR A 130 20.78 0.61 -2.83
N GLN A 131 19.58 0.24 -3.29
CA GLN A 131 18.92 0.90 -4.44
C GLN A 131 18.63 2.39 -4.21
N LEU A 132 18.39 2.78 -2.95
CA LEU A 132 18.23 4.16 -2.53
C LEU A 132 19.57 4.92 -2.36
N GLY A 133 20.70 4.25 -2.55
CA GLY A 133 22.04 4.84 -2.37
C GLY A 133 22.39 5.13 -0.90
N LEU A 134 21.63 4.59 0.04
CA LEU A 134 21.87 4.79 1.47
C LEU A 134 23.03 3.92 1.96
N TRP A 135 23.18 2.73 1.36
CA TRP A 135 24.25 1.78 1.67
C TRP A 135 25.12 1.52 0.43
N PRO A 136 26.43 1.23 0.61
CA PRO A 136 27.34 0.94 -0.49
C PRO A 136 27.13 -0.44 -1.13
N ALA A 137 26.52 -1.38 -0.39
CA ALA A 137 26.16 -2.71 -0.86
C ALA A 137 24.99 -3.28 -0.02
N PRO A 138 24.23 -4.28 -0.54
CA PRO A 138 23.23 -4.99 0.26
C PRO A 138 23.86 -5.76 1.44
N ASP A 139 23.41 -5.49 2.67
CA ASP A 139 23.87 -6.17 3.90
C ASP A 139 22.68 -6.63 4.76
N ALA A 140 22.18 -7.84 4.49
CA ALA A 140 21.07 -8.43 5.24
C ALA A 140 21.44 -8.77 6.70
N SER A 141 22.73 -9.03 6.98
CA SER A 141 23.22 -9.37 8.30
C SER A 141 23.06 -8.20 9.27
N ARG A 142 23.38 -6.98 8.81
CA ARG A 142 23.15 -5.74 9.57
C ARG A 142 21.69 -5.58 10.01
N LEU A 143 20.74 -5.99 9.16
CA LEU A 143 19.32 -5.90 9.46
C LEU A 143 18.86 -6.97 10.45
N ARG A 144 19.38 -8.20 10.38
CA ARG A 144 19.06 -9.25 11.36
C ARG A 144 19.41 -8.83 12.78
N THR A 145 20.53 -8.12 12.95
CA THR A 145 20.94 -7.57 14.25
C THR A 145 20.00 -6.45 14.74
N MET A 146 19.38 -5.69 13.82
CA MET A 146 18.42 -4.63 14.14
C MET A 146 16.99 -5.16 14.38
N THR A 147 16.53 -6.14 13.58
CA THR A 147 15.17 -6.69 13.69
C THR A 147 14.94 -7.45 15.00
N LEU A 148 15.99 -8.05 15.55
CA LEU A 148 15.96 -8.72 16.86
C LEU A 148 15.76 -7.75 18.03
N LYS A 149 16.02 -6.44 17.86
CA LYS A 149 16.05 -5.50 18.99
C LYS A 149 14.80 -4.64 19.15
N ASN A 150 14.03 -4.31 18.11
CA ASN A 150 12.89 -3.37 18.22
C ASN A 150 11.99 -3.28 16.96
N THR A 151 11.41 -4.38 16.46
CA THR A 151 10.56 -4.26 15.26
C THR A 151 9.15 -3.77 15.56
N THR A 152 8.89 -2.55 15.12
CA THR A 152 7.58 -1.92 15.04
C THR A 152 6.79 -2.32 13.79
N HIS A 153 7.46 -2.93 12.81
CA HIS A 153 6.95 -3.11 11.45
C HIS A 153 5.92 -4.24 11.32
N VAL A 154 5.80 -5.12 12.32
CA VAL A 154 4.96 -6.33 12.27
C VAL A 154 3.67 -6.12 13.06
N VAL A 155 2.89 -5.08 12.76
CA VAL A 155 1.60 -4.87 13.45
C VAL A 155 0.48 -5.64 12.75
N HIS A 156 0.46 -5.63 11.41
CA HIS A 156 -0.62 -6.22 10.59
C HIS A 156 -0.12 -7.04 9.39
N GLY A 157 1.19 -7.20 9.22
CA GLY A 157 1.80 -7.95 8.11
C GLY A 157 1.76 -9.47 8.32
N ALA A 158 2.35 -9.95 9.42
CA ALA A 158 2.60 -11.38 9.63
C ALA A 158 1.51 -12.14 10.43
N LEU A 159 0.52 -11.45 11.01
CA LEU A 159 -0.54 -12.12 11.77
C LEU A 159 -1.68 -12.59 10.85
N PRO A 160 -2.34 -13.72 11.12
CA PRO A 160 -3.51 -14.16 10.36
C PRO A 160 -4.61 -13.10 10.37
N VAL A 161 -5.27 -12.82 9.24
CA VAL A 161 -6.32 -11.78 9.18
C VAL A 161 -7.42 -11.99 10.22
N ARG A 162 -7.77 -13.25 10.52
CA ARG A 162 -8.76 -13.60 11.54
C ARG A 162 -8.43 -13.04 12.93
N SER A 163 -7.16 -12.87 13.30
CA SER A 163 -6.76 -12.29 14.59
C SER A 163 -6.69 -10.76 14.56
N LEU A 164 -6.74 -10.15 13.37
CA LEU A 164 -6.58 -8.71 13.18
C LEU A 164 -7.89 -7.93 13.14
N ILE A 165 -9.04 -8.59 12.93
CA ILE A 165 -10.35 -7.90 12.84
C ILE A 165 -11.39 -8.57 13.72
N SER A 166 -12.36 -7.78 14.19
CA SER A 166 -13.44 -8.26 15.08
C SER A 166 -14.59 -8.91 14.31
N ASN A 167 -14.81 -8.52 13.05
CA ASN A 167 -15.91 -8.99 12.22
C ASN A 167 -15.46 -9.93 11.08
N TYR A 168 -14.45 -10.76 11.35
CA TYR A 168 -13.83 -11.66 10.35
C TYR A 168 -14.84 -12.46 9.55
N ASP A 169 -15.82 -13.10 10.19
CA ASP A 169 -16.78 -13.95 9.47
C ASP A 169 -17.61 -13.18 8.43
N LYS A 170 -17.93 -11.91 8.72
CA LYS A 170 -18.64 -11.05 7.77
C LYS A 170 -17.75 -10.69 6.58
N VAL A 171 -16.48 -10.36 6.85
CA VAL A 171 -15.47 -10.08 5.80
C VAL A 171 -15.20 -11.31 4.94
N ALA A 172 -15.02 -12.46 5.58
CA ALA A 172 -14.77 -13.73 4.91
C ALA A 172 -15.95 -14.13 4.02
N ARG A 173 -17.21 -13.96 4.47
CA ARG A 173 -18.39 -14.18 3.62
C ARG A 173 -18.43 -13.27 2.39
N ALA A 174 -17.98 -12.01 2.52
CA ALA A 174 -17.94 -11.09 1.39
C ALA A 174 -16.83 -11.43 0.38
N LEU A 175 -15.66 -11.89 0.84
CA LEU A 175 -14.48 -12.07 -0.02
C LEU A 175 -14.27 -13.48 -0.57
N ARG A 176 -14.67 -14.53 0.17
CA ARG A 176 -14.53 -15.93 -0.27
C ARG A 176 -15.10 -16.23 -1.68
N PRO A 177 -16.25 -15.70 -2.11
CA PRO A 177 -16.77 -15.98 -3.44
C PRO A 177 -16.07 -15.18 -4.56
N THR A 178 -15.06 -14.37 -4.24
CA THR A 178 -14.40 -13.47 -5.19
C THR A 178 -12.98 -13.91 -5.50
N LYS A 179 -12.36 -13.31 -6.54
CA LYS A 179 -10.93 -13.47 -6.85
C LYS A 179 -10.00 -12.99 -5.72
N PHE A 180 -10.52 -12.22 -4.75
CA PHE A 180 -9.75 -11.65 -3.63
C PHE A 180 -9.75 -12.53 -2.38
N LYS A 181 -10.24 -13.77 -2.44
CA LYS A 181 -10.26 -14.70 -1.29
C LYS A 181 -8.88 -14.88 -0.62
N TRP A 182 -7.81 -14.84 -1.41
CA TRP A 182 -6.43 -14.99 -0.95
C TRP A 182 -6.02 -13.88 0.02
N MET A 183 -6.68 -12.71 -0.01
CA MET A 183 -6.38 -11.61 0.93
C MET A 183 -6.77 -11.92 2.37
N LEU A 184 -7.52 -13.01 2.62
CA LEU A 184 -7.87 -13.50 3.96
C LEU A 184 -6.74 -14.29 4.63
N GLU A 185 -5.71 -14.67 3.87
CA GLU A 185 -4.50 -15.36 4.35
C GLU A 185 -3.59 -14.37 5.10
#